data_AF-A0A939KET4-F1
#
_entry.id   AF-A0A939KET4-F1
#
_cell.length_a   1.000
_cell.length_b   1.000
_cell.length_c   1.000
_cell.angle_alpha   90.00
_cell.angle_beta   90.00
_cell.angle_gamma   90.00
#
_symmetry.space_group_name_H-M   'P 1'
#
loop_
_entity.id
_entity.type
_entity.pdbx_description
1 polymer ?
#
loop_
_entity_poly.entity_id
_entity_poly.type
_entity_poly.pdbx_seq_one_letter_code
_entity_poly.pdbx_strand_id
1 'polypeptide(L)'
;MEENNTSPSNDNNTLSRRETRETLTPFAFELDTSLFGSPLATPSKRFFALLVDCFAVALLSEAPGELLAIAIAITLYRMGNHKLLANNANKKKHRQRKIIRVIGVITLCVLLIDLLPRYFDKFNTSNPDYVNAPIQDDFDIEKMSEFSPSELNELTQSAIELAKVKASAQEKRPIYSVLEYIKSLINDLGLGFGWAAFYFTVLTSIWKGQTLGKKLFKIRVLQLDGTPISLWDSFGRYGGYGAGIATGLLGFLQIFWDPNRQAIHDKISSTVVIDNNKQNLA
;
A
#
# COMPACT_ATOMS: atom_id res chain seq x y z
N MET A 1 -66.81 19.25 34.84
CA MET A 1 -65.39 19.51 35.13
C MET A 1 -64.61 18.54 34.27
N GLU A 2 -64.17 19.02 33.11
CA GLU A 2 -63.53 18.24 32.06
C GLU A 2 -62.08 18.76 32.02
N GLU A 3 -61.11 17.94 32.46
CA GLU A 3 -59.70 18.33 32.48
C GLU A 3 -58.87 17.42 31.56
N ASN A 4 -58.66 17.96 30.35
CA ASN A 4 -57.46 17.95 29.53
C ASN A 4 -56.50 16.75 29.60
N ASN A 5 -56.62 15.88 28.60
CA ASN A 5 -55.60 14.95 28.17
C ASN A 5 -54.75 15.62 27.06
N THR A 6 -53.61 16.21 27.40
CA THR A 6 -52.63 16.69 26.40
C THR A 6 -51.80 15.50 25.90
N SER A 7 -52.12 15.05 24.69
CA SER A 7 -51.29 14.12 23.92
C SER A 7 -49.99 14.82 23.48
N PRO A 8 -48.81 14.18 23.59
CA PRO A 8 -47.58 14.75 23.03
C PRO A 8 -47.64 14.67 21.50
N SER A 9 -47.41 15.80 20.84
CA SER A 9 -47.30 15.91 19.38
C SER A 9 -46.09 15.10 18.90
N ASN A 10 -46.36 13.93 18.31
CA ASN A 10 -45.39 13.18 17.53
C ASN A 10 -45.11 13.93 16.22
N ASP A 11 -44.16 14.86 16.27
CA ASP A 11 -43.58 15.47 15.08
C ASP A 11 -42.67 14.44 14.39
N ASN A 12 -43.29 13.56 13.62
CA ASN A 12 -42.63 12.69 12.67
C ASN A 12 -42.13 13.52 11.49
N ASN A 13 -41.05 14.28 11.72
CA ASN A 13 -40.36 15.07 10.70
C ASN A 13 -39.57 14.11 9.79
N THR A 14 -40.29 13.41 8.91
CA THR A 14 -39.70 12.56 7.88
C THR A 14 -39.02 13.44 6.85
N LEU A 15 -37.69 13.54 6.95
CA LEU A 15 -36.87 14.27 5.99
C LEU A 15 -37.13 13.76 4.56
N SER A 16 -37.21 14.68 3.60
CA SER A 16 -37.42 14.31 2.19
C SER A 16 -36.25 13.48 1.66
N ARG A 17 -36.48 12.69 0.60
CA ARG A 17 -35.41 11.89 -0.05
C ARG A 17 -34.21 12.73 -0.51
N ARG A 18 -34.38 14.03 -0.73
CA ARG A 18 -33.28 14.94 -1.07
C ARG A 18 -32.46 15.31 0.16
N GLU A 19 -33.10 15.67 1.26
CA GLU A 19 -32.43 16.01 2.53
C GLU A 19 -31.72 14.79 3.14
N THR A 20 -32.32 13.60 3.01
CA THR A 20 -31.69 12.33 3.42
C THR A 20 -30.35 12.07 2.72
N ARG A 21 -30.14 12.64 1.52
CA ARG A 21 -28.87 12.52 0.77
C ARG A 21 -27.86 13.58 1.15
N GLU A 22 -28.25 14.56 1.94
CA GLU A 22 -27.40 15.67 2.37
C GLU A 22 -26.92 15.47 3.81
N THR A 23 -27.70 14.76 4.63
CA THR A 23 -27.44 14.50 6.06
C THR A 23 -27.59 13.03 6.43
N LEU A 24 -26.78 12.54 7.38
CA LEU A 24 -26.81 11.16 7.88
C LEU A 24 -28.14 10.84 8.60
N THR A 25 -28.75 9.69 8.33
CA THR A 25 -30.05 9.27 8.94
C THR A 25 -29.88 8.19 10.03
N PRO A 26 -30.75 8.16 11.06
CA PRO A 26 -30.57 7.30 12.25
C PRO A 26 -30.89 5.80 12.05
N PHE A 27 -31.26 5.36 10.85
CA PHE A 27 -31.87 4.05 10.64
C PHE A 27 -30.91 2.89 10.29
N ALA A 28 -29.59 3.09 10.38
CA ALA A 28 -28.65 2.00 10.21
C ALA A 28 -27.42 2.20 11.11
N PHE A 29 -27.29 1.32 12.10
CA PHE A 29 -26.23 1.22 13.12
C PHE A 29 -26.40 2.21 14.30
N GLU A 30 -25.87 1.85 15.48
CA GLU A 30 -25.82 2.72 16.67
C GLU A 30 -24.89 3.91 16.35
N LEU A 31 -25.40 4.88 15.60
CA LEU A 31 -24.64 6.02 15.11
C LEU A 31 -24.37 6.99 16.27
N ASP A 32 -23.14 7.45 16.38
CA ASP A 32 -22.82 8.55 17.28
C ASP A 32 -23.67 9.77 16.85
N THR A 33 -24.49 10.26 17.78
CA THR A 33 -25.44 11.34 17.54
C THR A 33 -24.73 12.64 17.15
N SER A 34 -23.43 12.76 17.44
CA SER A 34 -22.58 13.88 17.03
C SER A 34 -22.36 13.98 15.52
N LEU A 35 -22.62 12.92 14.75
CA LEU A 35 -22.40 12.88 13.30
C LEU A 35 -23.63 13.31 12.49
N PHE A 36 -24.79 13.47 13.13
CA PHE A 36 -26.01 13.93 12.46
C PHE A 36 -25.86 15.38 11.97
N GLY A 37 -26.42 15.66 10.80
CA GLY A 37 -26.31 16.98 10.15
C GLY A 37 -24.95 17.25 9.48
N SER A 38 -23.99 16.32 9.56
CA SER A 38 -22.73 16.47 8.82
C SER A 38 -22.96 16.42 7.30
N PRO A 39 -22.45 17.41 6.53
CA PRO A 39 -22.63 17.47 5.10
C PRO A 39 -21.83 16.37 4.41
N LEU A 40 -22.54 15.55 3.64
CA LEU A 40 -21.95 14.44 2.90
C LEU A 40 -21.17 14.93 1.67
N ALA A 41 -20.02 14.31 1.41
CA ALA A 41 -19.24 14.57 0.22
C ALA A 41 -19.99 14.15 -1.05
N THR A 42 -20.04 15.03 -2.05
CA THR A 42 -20.71 14.74 -3.33
C THR A 42 -19.96 13.65 -4.12
N PRO A 43 -20.66 12.87 -4.98
CA PRO A 43 -20.04 11.79 -5.76
C PRO A 43 -18.86 12.26 -6.60
N SER A 44 -18.97 13.43 -7.24
CA SER A 44 -17.91 13.98 -8.09
C SER A 44 -16.65 14.33 -7.29
N LYS A 45 -16.78 14.91 -6.09
CA LYS A 45 -15.62 15.18 -5.22
C LYS A 45 -14.90 13.90 -4.84
N ARG A 46 -15.63 12.83 -4.54
CA ARG A 46 -15.04 11.53 -4.23
C ARG A 46 -14.36 10.90 -5.43
N PHE A 47 -14.95 11.01 -6.62
CA PHE A 47 -14.37 10.51 -7.87
C PHE A 47 -13.06 11.20 -8.21
N PHE A 48 -13.03 12.54 -8.23
CA PHE A 48 -11.79 13.28 -8.53
C PHE A 48 -10.72 13.09 -7.44
N ALA A 49 -11.12 12.99 -6.17
CA ALA A 49 -10.18 12.62 -5.10
C ALA A 49 -9.54 11.25 -5.36
N LEU A 50 -10.35 10.26 -5.76
CA LEU A 50 -9.85 8.92 -6.08
C LEU A 50 -8.92 8.94 -7.30
N LEU A 51 -9.22 9.73 -8.34
CA LEU A 51 -8.33 9.89 -9.50
C LEU A 51 -6.96 10.45 -9.10
N VAL A 52 -6.91 11.48 -8.25
CA VAL A 52 -5.65 12.02 -7.72
C VAL A 52 -4.90 10.98 -6.89
N ASP A 53 -5.62 10.21 -6.08
CA ASP A 53 -5.02 9.12 -5.30
C ASP A 53 -4.46 8.01 -6.20
N CYS A 54 -5.18 7.61 -7.25
CA CYS A 54 -4.70 6.64 -8.24
C CYS A 54 -3.45 7.13 -8.97
N PHE A 55 -3.41 8.41 -9.33
CA PHE A 55 -2.21 9.01 -9.92
C PHE A 55 -1.02 8.98 -8.96
N ALA A 56 -1.23 9.34 -7.69
CA ALA A 56 -0.17 9.27 -6.68
C ALA A 56 0.33 7.83 -6.46
N VAL A 57 -0.58 6.86 -6.42
CA VAL A 57 -0.23 5.44 -6.32
C VAL A 57 0.50 4.93 -7.55
N ALA A 58 0.12 5.37 -8.76
CA ALA A 58 0.82 5.00 -9.98
C ALA A 58 2.29 5.45 -9.93
N LEU A 59 2.56 6.68 -9.48
CA LEU A 59 3.92 7.18 -9.27
C LEU A 59 4.68 6.38 -8.21
N LEU A 60 3.99 5.97 -7.13
CA LEU A 60 4.61 5.14 -6.09
C LEU A 60 4.87 3.70 -6.56
N SER A 61 4.07 3.18 -7.49
CA SER A 61 4.21 1.82 -8.01
C SER A 61 5.49 1.61 -8.82
N GLU A 62 6.09 2.68 -9.34
CA GLU A 62 7.40 2.63 -9.99
C GLU A 62 8.55 2.47 -8.97
N ALA A 63 8.28 2.70 -7.68
CA ALA A 63 9.29 2.63 -6.66
C ALA A 63 9.62 1.17 -6.26
N PRO A 64 10.90 0.87 -5.97
CA PRO A 64 11.34 -0.45 -5.56
C PRO A 64 10.60 -0.96 -4.30
N GLY A 65 10.28 -2.26 -4.28
CA GLY A 65 9.56 -2.91 -3.17
C GLY A 65 10.33 -2.89 -1.85
N GLU A 66 11.65 -2.72 -1.90
CA GLU A 66 12.49 -2.53 -0.73
C GLU A 66 12.14 -1.24 0.02
N LEU A 67 11.79 -0.16 -0.70
CA LEU A 67 11.33 1.08 -0.08
C LEU A 67 9.96 0.91 0.57
N LEU A 68 9.06 0.14 -0.04
CA LEU A 68 7.77 -0.21 0.55
C LEU A 68 7.96 -0.95 1.87
N ALA A 69 8.88 -1.92 1.89
CA ALA A 69 9.17 -2.72 3.07
C ALA A 69 9.75 -1.89 4.22
N ILE A 70 10.68 -0.96 3.91
CA ILE A 70 11.20 0.03 4.87
C ILE A 70 10.06 0.94 5.38
N ALA A 71 9.19 1.43 4.49
CA ALA A 71 8.09 2.30 4.86
C ALA A 71 7.07 1.60 5.79
N ILE A 72 6.79 0.32 5.56
CA ILE A 72 5.98 -0.53 6.45
C ILE A 72 6.64 -0.65 7.83
N ALA A 73 7.93 -0.94 7.88
CA ALA A 73 8.66 -1.06 9.14
C ALA A 73 8.64 0.25 9.95
N ILE A 74 8.90 1.39 9.30
CA ILE A 74 8.81 2.73 9.93
C ILE A 74 7.40 2.99 10.44
N THR A 75 6.38 2.66 9.65
CA THR A 75 4.98 2.88 10.03
C THR A 75 4.59 2.05 11.26
N LEU A 76 4.96 0.78 11.29
CA LEU A 76 4.72 -0.10 12.45
C LEU A 76 5.44 0.42 13.70
N TYR A 77 6.70 0.85 13.57
CA TYR A 77 7.47 1.44 14.66
C TYR A 77 6.81 2.72 15.20
N ARG A 78 6.47 3.67 14.31
CA ARG A 78 5.86 4.95 14.65
C ARG A 78 4.48 4.77 15.29
N MET A 79 3.65 3.87 14.76
CA MET A 79 2.35 3.57 15.35
C MET A 79 2.48 2.97 16.75
N GLY A 80 3.45 2.08 16.96
CA GLY A 80 3.76 1.58 18.29
C GLY A 80 4.12 2.69 19.29
N ASN A 81 4.55 3.86 18.81
CA ASN A 81 5.00 5.00 19.61
C ASN A 81 3.94 6.09 19.86
N HIS A 82 2.75 6.02 19.24
CA HIS A 82 1.73 7.06 19.42
C HIS A 82 1.12 7.03 20.84
N LYS A 83 1.57 7.95 21.70
CA LYS A 83 0.97 8.29 22.99
C LYS A 83 -0.33 9.09 22.79
N LEU A 84 -1.35 8.50 22.17
CA LEU A 84 -2.65 9.18 22.09
C LEU A 84 -3.44 8.89 23.38
N LEU A 85 -3.38 9.87 24.28
CA LEU A 85 -4.38 10.24 25.29
C LEU A 85 -5.24 9.07 25.79
N ALA A 86 -4.62 8.15 26.51
CA ALA A 86 -5.38 7.13 27.23
C ALA A 86 -5.41 7.51 28.71
N ASN A 87 -6.38 8.36 29.08
CA ASN A 87 -7.01 8.21 30.38
C ASN A 87 -7.52 6.76 30.44
N ASN A 88 -6.97 5.96 31.36
CA ASN A 88 -7.33 4.56 31.64
C ASN A 88 -7.06 3.49 30.55
N ALA A 89 -5.87 3.44 29.93
CA ALA A 89 -5.49 2.25 29.14
C ALA A 89 -4.99 1.09 30.02
N ASN A 90 -5.81 0.04 30.10
CA ASN A 90 -5.47 -1.31 30.56
C ASN A 90 -4.05 -1.78 30.17
N LYS A 91 -3.33 -2.44 31.11
CA LYS A 91 -1.98 -3.03 30.92
C LYS A 91 -1.84 -3.86 29.62
N LYS A 92 -2.94 -4.46 29.14
CA LYS A 92 -3.02 -5.23 27.88
C LYS A 92 -2.68 -4.39 26.63
N LYS A 93 -3.14 -3.13 26.57
CA LYS A 93 -2.89 -2.21 25.43
C LYS A 93 -1.43 -1.74 25.38
N HIS A 94 -0.76 -1.68 26.53
CA HIS A 94 0.67 -1.38 26.63
C HIS A 94 1.54 -2.54 26.12
N ARG A 95 1.18 -3.80 26.40
CA ARG A 95 1.89 -4.98 25.90
C ARG A 95 1.80 -5.11 24.38
N GLN A 96 0.62 -4.86 23.81
CA GLN A 96 0.40 -4.85 22.35
C GLN A 96 1.29 -3.82 21.62
N ARG A 97 1.48 -2.63 22.21
CA ARG A 97 2.36 -1.59 21.64
C ARG A 97 3.83 -2.01 21.59
N LYS A 98 4.32 -2.73 22.61
CA LYS A 98 5.70 -3.27 22.61
C LYS A 98 5.87 -4.35 21.54
N ILE A 99 4.89 -5.23 21.39
CA ILE A 99 4.91 -6.30 20.38
C ILE A 99 4.95 -5.71 18.97
N ILE A 100 4.11 -4.72 18.66
CA ILE A 100 4.09 -4.06 17.33
C ILE A 100 5.46 -3.41 17.01
N ARG A 101 6.12 -2.80 18.00
CA ARG A 101 7.47 -2.24 17.82
C ARG A 101 8.52 -3.31 17.55
N VAL A 102 8.49 -4.41 18.32
CA VAL A 102 9.43 -5.53 18.13
C VAL A 102 9.24 -6.14 16.75
N ILE A 103 8.00 -6.34 16.30
CA ILE A 103 7.69 -6.84 14.95
C ILE A 103 8.25 -5.87 13.90
N GLY A 104 7.99 -4.57 14.01
CA GLY A 104 8.53 -3.58 13.08
C GLY A 104 10.06 -3.58 12.98
N VAL A 105 10.74 -3.73 14.12
CA VAL A 105 12.22 -3.82 14.18
C VAL A 105 12.72 -5.15 13.59
N ILE A 106 12.05 -6.26 13.85
CA ILE A 106 12.40 -7.57 13.27
C ILE A 106 12.24 -7.55 11.76
N THR A 107 11.11 -7.02 11.26
CA THR A 107 10.88 -6.88 9.81
C THR A 107 11.97 -6.01 9.17
N LEU A 108 12.34 -4.88 9.80
CA LEU A 108 13.44 -4.04 9.32
C LEU A 108 14.78 -4.79 9.31
N CYS A 109 15.06 -5.58 10.35
CA CYS A 109 16.30 -6.33 10.49
C CYS A 109 16.43 -7.42 9.42
N VAL A 110 15.35 -8.18 9.16
CA VAL A 110 15.32 -9.21 8.11
C VAL A 110 15.57 -8.58 6.73
N LEU A 111 14.91 -7.47 6.42
CA LEU A 111 15.15 -6.74 5.17
C LEU A 111 16.60 -6.28 5.06
N LEU A 112 17.18 -5.77 6.15
CA LEU A 112 18.58 -5.36 6.19
C LEU A 112 19.51 -6.54 5.88
N ILE A 113 19.26 -7.72 6.44
CA ILE A 113 20.06 -8.93 6.16
C ILE A 113 20.00 -9.32 4.67
N ASP A 114 18.85 -9.15 4.01
CA ASP A 114 18.71 -9.48 2.58
C ASP A 114 19.32 -8.40 1.65
N LEU A 115 19.24 -7.12 2.05
CA LEU A 115 19.70 -5.97 1.25
C LEU A 115 21.20 -5.70 1.38
N LEU A 116 21.75 -5.85 2.59
CA LEU A 116 23.12 -5.46 2.89
C LEU A 116 24.14 -6.24 2.04
N PRO A 117 24.08 -7.58 1.90
CA PRO A 117 25.02 -8.34 1.09
C PRO A 117 24.97 -7.91 -0.37
N ARG A 118 23.77 -7.74 -0.94
CA ARG A 118 23.58 -7.32 -2.34
C ARG A 118 24.19 -5.94 -2.61
N TYR A 119 24.08 -5.01 -1.64
CA TYR A 119 24.70 -3.69 -1.75
C TYR A 119 26.22 -3.76 -1.63
N PHE A 120 26.74 -4.54 -0.68
CA PHE A 120 28.18 -4.75 -0.51
C PHE A 120 28.82 -5.43 -1.72
N ASP A 121 28.18 -6.45 -2.30
CA ASP A 121 28.69 -7.13 -3.49
C ASP A 121 28.79 -6.16 -4.68
N LYS A 122 27.75 -5.35 -4.92
CA LYS A 122 27.78 -4.33 -5.98
C LYS A 122 28.90 -3.29 -5.79
N PHE A 123 29.18 -2.92 -4.54
CA PHE A 123 30.28 -2.01 -4.21
C PHE A 123 31.64 -2.69 -4.40
N ASN A 124 31.78 -3.94 -3.97
CA ASN A 124 33.02 -4.71 -4.10
C ASN A 124 33.35 -5.03 -5.57
N THR A 125 32.37 -5.29 -6.44
CA THR A 125 32.61 -5.46 -7.89
C THR A 125 33.12 -4.19 -8.57
N SER A 126 32.97 -3.02 -7.92
CA SER A 126 33.52 -1.75 -8.42
C SER A 126 35.02 -1.58 -8.08
N ASN A 127 35.55 -2.41 -7.18
CA ASN A 127 36.98 -2.65 -7.04
C ASN A 127 37.30 -3.91 -7.87
N PRO A 128 37.94 -3.79 -9.04
CA PRO A 128 38.51 -4.96 -9.67
C PRO A 128 39.64 -5.46 -8.76
N ASP A 129 39.35 -6.44 -7.91
CA ASP A 129 40.36 -7.23 -7.18
C ASP A 129 41.33 -7.98 -8.12
N TYR A 130 41.20 -7.80 -9.43
CA TYR A 130 42.18 -8.17 -10.44
C TYR A 130 43.52 -7.42 -10.34
N VAL A 131 43.64 -6.37 -9.50
CA VAL A 131 44.94 -5.67 -9.31
C VAL A 131 45.87 -6.41 -8.34
N ASN A 132 45.36 -7.33 -7.50
CA ASN A 132 46.17 -8.01 -6.47
C ASN A 132 46.17 -9.54 -6.59
N ALA A 133 45.78 -10.11 -7.73
CA ALA A 133 46.17 -11.48 -8.02
C ALA A 133 47.71 -11.50 -8.06
N PRO A 134 48.39 -12.34 -7.26
CA PRO A 134 49.81 -12.53 -7.47
C PRO A 134 49.93 -13.03 -8.91
N ILE A 135 50.65 -12.27 -9.74
CA ILE A 135 51.18 -12.81 -10.97
C ILE A 135 52.03 -13.98 -10.49
N GLN A 136 51.51 -15.19 -10.68
CA GLN A 136 52.30 -16.38 -10.55
C GLN A 136 53.30 -16.29 -11.72
N ASP A 137 54.46 -15.68 -11.46
CA ASP A 137 55.65 -15.70 -12.33
C ASP A 137 56.21 -17.13 -12.37
N ASP A 138 55.36 -18.09 -12.71
CA ASP A 138 55.71 -19.49 -12.96
C ASP A 138 55.31 -19.87 -14.39
N PHE A 139 55.27 -18.86 -15.28
CA PHE A 139 55.29 -19.11 -16.71
C PHE A 139 56.75 -19.30 -17.13
N ASP A 140 57.25 -20.52 -16.96
CA ASP A 140 58.55 -20.97 -17.47
C ASP A 140 58.66 -20.65 -18.98
N ILE A 141 59.25 -19.50 -19.34
CA ILE A 141 59.51 -19.13 -20.75
C ILE A 141 60.42 -20.17 -21.43
N GLU A 142 61.17 -20.96 -20.65
CA GLU A 142 62.01 -22.07 -21.17
C GLU A 142 61.22 -23.26 -21.70
N LYS A 143 59.97 -23.52 -21.28
CA LYS A 143 59.15 -24.63 -21.81
C LYS A 143 58.43 -24.31 -23.12
N MET A 144 58.45 -23.05 -23.56
CA MET A 144 57.77 -22.63 -24.77
C MET A 144 58.54 -23.00 -26.05
N SER A 145 59.85 -23.27 -25.93
CA SER A 145 60.70 -23.69 -27.05
C SER A 145 60.60 -25.18 -27.41
N GLU A 146 59.84 -25.98 -26.67
CA GLU A 146 59.67 -27.43 -26.92
C GLU A 146 58.37 -27.81 -27.65
N PHE A 147 57.44 -26.88 -27.86
CA PHE A 147 56.17 -27.16 -28.54
C PHE A 147 56.22 -26.81 -30.03
N SER A 148 55.83 -27.77 -30.88
CA SER A 148 55.73 -27.56 -32.33
C SER A 148 54.64 -26.51 -32.64
N PRO A 149 54.83 -25.62 -33.65
CA PRO A 149 53.82 -24.62 -34.05
C PRO A 149 52.43 -25.21 -34.38
N SER A 150 52.37 -26.50 -34.70
CA SER A 150 51.11 -27.24 -34.93
C SER A 150 50.30 -27.47 -33.65
N GLU A 151 50.96 -27.79 -32.54
CA GLU A 151 50.30 -28.13 -31.26
C GLU A 151 49.75 -26.88 -30.56
N LEU A 152 50.46 -25.77 -30.70
CA LEU A 152 50.02 -24.47 -30.20
C LEU A 152 48.73 -24.01 -30.89
N ASN A 153 48.61 -24.26 -32.20
CA ASN A 153 47.40 -23.92 -32.96
C ASN A 153 46.19 -24.77 -32.56
N GLU A 154 46.37 -26.07 -32.29
CA GLU A 154 45.26 -26.94 -31.84
C GLU A 154 44.74 -26.54 -30.45
N LEU A 155 45.64 -26.24 -29.50
CA LEU A 155 45.26 -25.78 -28.16
C LEU A 155 44.55 -24.41 -28.21
N THR A 156 45.00 -23.52 -29.10
CA THR A 156 44.37 -22.22 -29.28
C THR A 156 42.99 -22.35 -29.93
N GLN A 157 42.84 -23.22 -30.92
CA GLN A 157 41.55 -23.45 -31.58
C GLN A 157 40.53 -24.10 -30.63
N SER A 158 40.93 -25.08 -29.83
CA SER A 158 40.05 -25.70 -28.84
C SER A 158 39.62 -24.72 -27.74
N ALA A 159 40.52 -23.84 -27.26
CA ALA A 159 40.17 -22.79 -26.30
C ALA A 159 39.19 -21.75 -26.90
N ILE A 160 39.40 -21.35 -28.16
CA ILE A 160 38.50 -20.45 -28.88
C ILE A 160 37.13 -21.09 -29.11
N GLU A 161 37.08 -22.38 -29.44
CA GLU A 161 35.82 -23.11 -29.63
C GLU A 161 35.06 -23.23 -28.31
N LEU A 162 35.75 -23.53 -27.21
CA LEU A 162 35.16 -23.60 -25.87
C LEU A 162 34.67 -22.22 -25.37
N ALA A 163 35.39 -21.15 -25.73
CA ALA A 163 34.97 -19.77 -25.49
C ALA A 163 33.74 -19.38 -26.34
N LYS A 164 33.68 -19.79 -27.61
CA LYS A 164 32.50 -19.59 -28.48
C LYS A 164 31.30 -20.40 -28.01
N VAL A 165 31.49 -21.62 -27.54
CA VAL A 165 30.43 -22.46 -26.94
C VAL A 165 29.91 -21.80 -25.65
N LYS A 166 30.80 -21.32 -24.78
CA LYS A 166 30.39 -20.58 -23.56
C LYS A 166 29.68 -19.27 -23.89
N ALA A 167 30.16 -18.51 -24.88
CA ALA A 167 29.53 -17.26 -25.31
C ALA A 167 28.14 -17.50 -25.95
N SER A 168 28.01 -18.52 -26.80
CA SER A 168 26.74 -18.88 -27.44
C SER A 168 25.72 -19.51 -26.46
N ALA A 169 26.20 -20.19 -25.42
CA ALA A 169 25.36 -20.66 -24.30
C ALA A 169 24.84 -19.51 -23.43
N GLN A 170 25.57 -18.39 -23.38
CA GLN A 170 25.18 -17.20 -22.61
C GLN A 170 24.16 -16.31 -23.36
N GLU A 171 24.06 -16.43 -24.68
CA GLU A 171 23.09 -15.72 -25.52
C GLU A 171 21.73 -16.43 -25.70
N LYS A 172 21.66 -17.76 -25.55
CA LYS A 172 20.38 -18.51 -25.68
C LYS A 172 19.63 -18.59 -24.35
N ARG A 173 18.98 -17.49 -23.95
CA ARG A 173 17.89 -17.56 -22.95
C ARG A 173 16.72 -18.35 -23.56
N PRO A 174 16.29 -19.48 -22.97
CA PRO A 174 15.27 -20.31 -23.58
C PRO A 174 13.90 -19.62 -23.49
N ILE A 175 13.29 -19.44 -24.66
CA ILE A 175 11.85 -19.44 -24.97
C ILE A 175 10.93 -19.13 -23.77
N TYR A 176 10.40 -17.90 -23.78
CA TYR A 176 9.33 -17.38 -22.92
C TYR A 176 8.26 -18.44 -22.60
N SER A 177 8.32 -18.99 -21.39
CA SER A 177 7.29 -19.87 -20.86
C SER A 177 6.20 -19.00 -20.25
N VAL A 178 4.93 -19.31 -20.52
CA VAL A 178 3.74 -18.62 -19.97
C VAL A 178 3.84 -18.40 -18.45
N LEU A 179 4.53 -19.29 -17.74
CA LEU A 179 4.80 -19.17 -16.30
C LEU A 179 5.69 -17.97 -15.93
N GLU A 180 6.65 -17.60 -16.78
CA GLU A 180 7.51 -16.43 -16.57
C GLU A 180 6.72 -15.13 -16.79
N TYR A 181 5.84 -15.11 -17.81
CA TYR A 181 4.89 -14.02 -18.00
C TYR A 181 3.94 -13.89 -16.80
N ILE A 182 3.40 -15.00 -16.28
CA ILE A 182 2.56 -15.01 -15.07
C ILE A 182 3.36 -14.55 -13.85
N LYS A 183 4.60 -14.99 -13.66
CA LYS A 183 5.46 -14.54 -12.56
C LYS A 183 5.76 -13.05 -12.66
N SER A 184 6.05 -12.53 -13.86
CA SER A 184 6.23 -11.09 -14.10
C SER A 184 4.95 -10.33 -13.75
N LEU A 185 3.80 -10.77 -14.27
CA LEU A 185 2.51 -10.16 -13.96
C LEU A 185 2.20 -10.15 -12.46
N ILE A 186 2.43 -11.25 -11.74
CA ILE A 186 2.20 -11.33 -10.29
C ILE A 186 3.15 -10.40 -9.55
N ASN A 187 4.41 -10.29 -9.97
CA ASN A 187 5.36 -9.36 -9.35
C ASN A 187 4.97 -7.90 -9.60
N ASP A 188 4.64 -7.54 -10.84
CA ASP A 188 4.29 -6.17 -11.23
C ASP A 188 2.95 -5.74 -10.60
N LEU A 189 1.95 -6.63 -10.62
CA LEU A 189 0.65 -6.39 -9.99
C LEU A 189 0.75 -6.42 -8.46
N GLY A 190 1.54 -7.33 -7.91
CA GLY A 190 1.73 -7.50 -6.47
C GLY A 190 2.40 -6.30 -5.84
N LEU A 191 3.41 -5.74 -6.50
CA LEU A 191 4.10 -4.53 -6.04
C LEU A 191 3.17 -3.31 -6.08
N GLY A 192 2.47 -3.08 -7.20
CA GLY A 192 1.51 -1.99 -7.31
C GLY A 192 0.35 -2.11 -6.32
N PHE A 193 -0.17 -3.33 -6.13
CA PHE A 193 -1.17 -3.63 -5.11
C PHE A 193 -0.64 -3.36 -3.69
N GLY A 194 0.61 -3.72 -3.41
CA GLY A 194 1.26 -3.46 -2.13
C GLY A 194 1.41 -1.96 -1.83
N TRP A 195 1.86 -1.18 -2.81
CA TRP A 195 1.93 0.28 -2.69
C TRP A 195 0.56 0.91 -2.50
N ALA A 196 -0.44 0.48 -3.26
CA ALA A 196 -1.82 0.95 -3.12
C ALA A 196 -2.39 0.63 -1.73
N ALA A 197 -2.21 -0.61 -1.25
CA ALA A 197 -2.65 -1.04 0.07
C ALA A 197 -1.98 -0.21 1.17
N PHE A 198 -0.66 -0.03 1.08
CA PHE A 198 0.09 0.79 2.02
C PHE A 198 -0.37 2.24 1.99
N TYR A 199 -0.45 2.86 0.81
CA TYR A 199 -0.88 4.24 0.61
C TYR A 199 -2.26 4.49 1.24
N PHE A 200 -3.28 3.73 0.84
CA PHE A 200 -4.65 3.95 1.31
C PHE A 200 -4.82 3.61 2.78
N THR A 201 -4.12 2.61 3.30
CA THR A 201 -4.23 2.22 4.71
C THR A 201 -3.54 3.24 5.62
N VAL A 202 -2.30 3.59 5.30
CA VAL A 202 -1.44 4.40 6.18
C VAL A 202 -1.84 5.86 6.13
N LEU A 203 -2.03 6.45 4.95
CA LEU A 203 -2.38 7.87 4.86
C LEU A 203 -3.76 8.13 5.48
N THR A 204 -4.75 7.30 5.14
CA THR A 204 -6.12 7.45 5.69
C THR A 204 -6.10 7.41 7.21
N SER A 205 -5.34 6.51 7.83
CA SER A 205 -5.27 6.47 9.30
C SER A 205 -4.45 7.61 9.91
N ILE A 206 -3.27 7.91 9.37
CA ILE A 206 -2.38 8.97 9.92
C ILE A 206 -2.99 10.36 9.75
N TRP A 207 -3.69 10.63 8.65
CA TRP A 207 -4.33 11.91 8.38
C TRP A 207 -5.82 11.94 8.77
N LYS A 208 -6.23 11.15 9.77
CA LYS A 208 -7.57 11.20 10.37
C LYS A 208 -8.70 11.11 9.34
N GLY A 209 -8.60 10.15 8.42
CA GLY A 209 -9.58 9.89 7.37
C GLY A 209 -9.27 10.53 6.01
N GLN A 210 -8.06 11.04 5.78
CA GLN A 210 -7.70 11.70 4.52
C GLN A 210 -6.55 11.01 3.78
N THR A 211 -6.66 10.98 2.46
CA THR A 211 -5.59 10.68 1.51
C THR A 211 -5.14 11.99 0.83
N LEU A 212 -4.12 11.96 -0.05
CA LEU A 212 -3.70 13.18 -0.75
C LEU A 212 -4.86 13.79 -1.55
N GLY A 213 -5.56 12.98 -2.33
CA GLY A 213 -6.71 13.41 -3.12
C GLY A 213 -7.84 13.93 -2.23
N LYS A 214 -8.22 13.18 -1.19
CA LYS A 214 -9.29 13.62 -0.28
C LYS A 214 -8.95 14.93 0.43
N LYS A 215 -7.68 15.13 0.78
CA LYS A 215 -7.19 16.37 1.38
C LYS A 215 -7.30 17.56 0.41
N LEU A 216 -6.98 17.35 -0.87
CA LEU A 216 -7.12 18.37 -1.91
C LEU A 216 -8.57 18.83 -2.07
N PHE A 217 -9.53 17.89 -2.06
CA PHE A 217 -10.96 18.20 -2.15
C PHE A 217 -11.62 18.52 -0.80
N LYS A 218 -10.82 18.59 0.29
CA LYS A 218 -11.27 18.88 1.66
C LYS A 218 -12.40 17.95 2.14
N ILE A 219 -12.34 16.69 1.74
CA ILE A 219 -13.24 15.64 2.22
C ILE A 219 -12.48 14.72 3.17
N ARG A 220 -13.17 14.08 4.10
CA ARG A 220 -12.55 13.09 5.01
C ARG A 220 -13.51 11.96 5.33
N VAL A 221 -12.92 10.80 5.60
CA VAL A 221 -13.58 9.60 6.06
C VAL A 221 -13.77 9.68 7.58
N LEU A 222 -14.98 9.36 8.04
CA LEU A 222 -15.31 9.19 9.45
C LEU A 222 -15.89 7.81 9.66
N GLN A 223 -15.61 7.24 10.83
CA GLN A 223 -16.28 6.04 11.29
C GLN A 223 -17.69 6.39 11.77
N LEU A 224 -18.65 5.51 11.54
CA LEU A 224 -20.04 5.69 11.96
C LEU A 224 -20.18 5.78 13.49
N ASP A 225 -19.22 5.20 14.23
CA ASP A 225 -19.14 5.23 15.69
C ASP A 225 -18.52 6.54 16.24
N GLY A 226 -18.22 7.53 15.39
CA GLY A 226 -17.59 8.81 15.78
C GLY A 226 -16.10 8.73 16.12
N THR A 227 -15.54 7.53 16.23
CA THR A 227 -14.12 7.31 16.51
C THR A 227 -13.21 7.66 15.31
N PRO A 228 -11.94 8.03 15.56
CA PRO A 228 -10.98 8.21 14.47
C PRO A 228 -10.70 6.87 13.79
N ILE A 229 -10.64 6.86 12.46
CA ILE A 229 -10.46 5.64 11.67
C ILE A 229 -9.17 4.91 12.03
N SER A 230 -9.28 3.62 12.37
CA SER A 230 -8.12 2.79 12.66
C SER A 230 -7.40 2.33 11.39
N LEU A 231 -6.18 1.79 11.52
CA LEU A 231 -5.49 1.17 10.38
C LEU A 231 -6.26 -0.05 9.86
N TRP A 232 -6.85 -0.85 10.75
CA TRP A 232 -7.58 -2.04 10.33
C TRP A 232 -8.83 -1.66 9.53
N ASP A 233 -9.55 -0.64 9.98
CA ASP A 233 -10.71 -0.11 9.26
C ASP A 233 -10.30 0.50 7.91
N SER A 234 -9.16 1.21 7.89
CA SER A 234 -8.59 1.76 6.65
C SER A 234 -8.17 0.67 5.66
N PHE A 235 -7.59 -0.42 6.15
CA PHE A 235 -7.21 -1.58 5.35
C PHE A 235 -8.43 -2.34 4.80
N GLY A 236 -9.44 -2.58 5.64
CA GLY A 236 -10.71 -3.17 5.21
C GLY A 236 -11.40 -2.32 4.13
N ARG A 237 -11.34 -1.00 4.27
CA ARG A 237 -11.87 -0.05 3.29
C ARG A 237 -11.11 -0.12 1.97
N TYR A 238 -9.79 -0.27 2.03
CA TYR A 238 -8.98 -0.51 0.83
C TYR A 238 -9.36 -1.81 0.13
N GLY A 239 -9.53 -2.92 0.87
CA GLY A 239 -10.04 -4.18 0.32
C GLY A 239 -11.43 -4.01 -0.33
N GLY A 240 -12.27 -3.17 0.25
CA GLY A 240 -13.56 -2.78 -0.34
C GLY A 240 -13.46 -2.09 -1.70
N TYR A 241 -12.38 -1.37 -2.01
CA TYR A 241 -12.15 -0.84 -3.36
C TYR A 241 -11.94 -1.99 -4.37
N GLY A 242 -11.21 -3.03 -3.98
CA GLY A 242 -11.07 -4.26 -4.77
C GLY A 242 -12.41 -4.94 -5.02
N ALA A 243 -13.26 -5.07 -3.99
CA ALA A 243 -14.63 -5.58 -4.15
C ALA A 243 -15.48 -4.71 -5.09
N GLY A 244 -15.33 -3.39 -5.04
CA GLY A 244 -15.98 -2.47 -5.97
C GLY A 244 -15.56 -2.70 -7.42
N ILE A 245 -14.28 -3.02 -7.68
CA ILE A 245 -13.78 -3.37 -9.03
C ILE A 245 -14.33 -4.73 -9.45
N ALA A 246 -14.27 -5.73 -8.57
CA ALA A 246 -14.75 -7.09 -8.82
C ALA A 246 -16.26 -7.14 -9.16
N THR A 247 -17.05 -6.20 -8.63
CA THR A 247 -18.48 -6.04 -8.95
C THR A 247 -18.73 -5.22 -10.23
N GLY A 248 -17.72 -5.01 -11.08
CA GLY A 248 -17.86 -4.27 -12.33
C GLY A 248 -18.12 -2.78 -12.12
N LEU A 249 -17.49 -2.19 -11.10
CA LEU A 249 -17.69 -0.80 -10.65
C LEU A 249 -19.06 -0.50 -10.03
N LEU A 250 -20.03 -1.43 -10.08
CA LEU A 250 -21.37 -1.23 -9.52
C LEU A 250 -21.31 -0.87 -8.03
N GLY A 251 -20.39 -1.49 -7.27
CA GLY A 251 -20.15 -1.16 -5.87
C GLY A 251 -19.73 0.29 -5.62
N PHE A 252 -19.09 0.95 -6.58
CA PHE A 252 -18.79 2.39 -6.53
C PHE A 252 -20.00 3.24 -6.92
N LEU A 253 -20.76 2.81 -7.92
CA LEU A 253 -21.98 3.52 -8.38
C LEU A 253 -23.08 3.55 -7.31
N GLN A 254 -23.01 2.69 -6.29
CA GLN A 254 -23.94 2.73 -5.14
C GLN A 254 -24.07 4.12 -4.52
N ILE A 255 -23.03 4.94 -4.57
CA ILE A 255 -23.05 6.32 -4.08
C ILE A 255 -24.16 7.20 -4.69
N PHE A 256 -24.64 6.87 -5.90
CA PHE A 256 -25.66 7.65 -6.60
C PHE A 256 -27.07 7.38 -6.09
N TRP A 257 -27.36 6.19 -5.59
CA TRP A 257 -28.70 5.81 -5.11
C TRP A 257 -28.77 5.52 -3.61
N ASP A 258 -27.64 5.27 -2.96
CA ASP A 258 -27.58 5.05 -1.52
C ASP A 258 -27.99 6.31 -0.74
N PRO A 259 -28.92 6.21 0.25
CA PRO A 259 -29.38 7.35 1.05
C PRO A 259 -28.24 8.13 1.69
N ASN A 260 -27.26 7.43 2.28
CA ASN A 260 -26.13 8.05 2.99
C ASN A 260 -24.91 8.29 2.06
N ARG A 261 -25.10 8.17 0.73
CA ARG A 261 -24.03 8.24 -0.29
C ARG A 261 -22.86 7.33 0.07
N GLN A 262 -23.14 6.11 0.54
CA GLN A 262 -22.11 5.12 0.84
C GLN A 262 -21.88 4.19 -0.35
N ALA A 263 -20.61 4.02 -0.72
CA ALA A 263 -20.19 2.98 -1.65
C ALA A 263 -19.92 1.66 -0.90
N ILE A 264 -19.67 0.57 -1.63
CA ILE A 264 -19.42 -0.75 -1.03
C ILE A 264 -18.27 -0.74 -0.01
N HIS A 265 -17.20 -0.02 -0.31
CA HIS A 265 -16.04 0.12 0.58
C HIS A 265 -16.35 0.94 1.84
N ASP A 266 -17.29 1.90 1.75
CA ASP A 266 -17.73 2.66 2.91
C ASP A 266 -18.52 1.76 3.87
N LYS A 267 -19.38 0.89 3.32
CA LYS A 267 -20.23 -0.05 4.08
C LYS A 267 -19.43 -1.16 4.75
N ILE A 268 -18.44 -1.73 4.07
CA ILE A 268 -17.58 -2.80 4.61
C ILE A 268 -16.86 -2.36 5.89
N SER A 269 -16.49 -1.08 5.96
CA SER A 269 -15.74 -0.52 7.09
C SER A 269 -16.57 0.36 8.01
N SER A 270 -17.90 0.32 7.90
CA SER A 270 -18.81 1.16 8.70
C SER A 270 -18.35 2.62 8.74
N THR A 271 -18.13 3.20 7.57
CA THR A 271 -17.61 4.57 7.42
C THR A 271 -18.50 5.43 6.52
N VAL A 272 -18.33 6.74 6.63
CA VAL A 272 -18.98 7.74 5.78
C VAL A 272 -17.95 8.80 5.39
N VAL A 273 -18.17 9.49 4.25
CA VAL A 273 -17.28 10.58 3.82
C VAL A 273 -18.03 11.89 3.84
N ILE A 274 -17.48 12.83 4.59
CA ILE A 274 -18.02 14.16 4.83
C ILE A 274 -17.20 15.25 4.12
N ASP A 275 -17.81 16.40 3.93
CA ASP A 275 -17.24 17.59 3.30
C ASP A 275 -16.87 18.64 4.35
N ASN A 276 -15.58 18.84 4.61
CA ASN A 276 -15.14 19.77 5.65
C ASN A 276 -15.43 21.23 5.31
N ASN A 277 -15.50 21.60 4.02
CA ASN A 277 -15.83 22.98 3.65
C ASN A 277 -17.24 23.35 4.09
N LYS A 278 -18.18 22.40 3.97
CA LYS A 278 -19.57 22.61 4.34
C LYS A 278 -19.77 22.49 5.86
N GLN A 279 -18.95 21.70 6.56
CA GLN A 279 -19.02 21.59 8.02
C GLN A 279 -18.69 22.89 8.74
N ASN A 280 -17.80 23.71 8.18
CA ASN A 280 -17.46 25.01 8.78
C ASN A 280 -18.50 26.10 8.47
N LEU A 281 -19.49 25.80 7.63
CA LEU A 281 -20.55 26.72 7.18
C LEU A 281 -21.92 26.40 7.80
N ALA A 282 -22.05 25.25 8.47
CA ALA A 282 -23.25 24.77 9.15
C ALA A 282 -23.05 24.85 10.66
#